data_AF-A0A251IZM8-F1
#
_entry.id   AF-A0A251IZM8-F1
#
_cell.length_a   1.000
_cell.length_b   1.000
_cell.length_c   1.000
_cell.angle_alpha   90.00
_cell.angle_beta   90.00
_cell.angle_gamma   90.00
#
_symmetry.space_group_name_H-M   'P 1'
#
loop_
_entity.id
_entity.type
_entity.pdbx_description
1 polymer ?
#
loop_
_entity_poly.entity_id
_entity_poly.type
_entity_poly.pdbx_seq_one_letter_code
_entity_poly.pdbx_strand_id
1 'polypeptide(L)'
;MGFIKREKKASSSSTSTSPCAHLRAAYQNCFNRWYSEKFVKGQWEKEECVSEWQKYRACLSEHLDDKHLSRFLEAEIIPADLGNPVDGAAAGVPQ
;
A
#
# COMPACT_ATOMS: atom_id res chain seq x y z
N MET A 1 -10.35 -35.82 -41.59
CA MET A 1 -11.04 -35.23 -40.42
C MET A 1 -10.22 -35.53 -39.17
N GLY A 2 -9.93 -34.52 -38.34
CA GLY A 2 -9.33 -34.73 -37.02
C GLY A 2 -8.66 -33.48 -36.45
N PHE A 3 -9.44 -32.44 -36.12
CA PHE A 3 -8.92 -31.25 -35.44
C PHE A 3 -8.76 -31.54 -33.94
N ILE A 4 -7.52 -31.57 -33.45
CA ILE A 4 -7.24 -31.63 -32.01
C ILE A 4 -7.52 -30.23 -31.44
N LYS A 5 -8.71 -30.05 -30.87
CA LYS A 5 -9.11 -28.83 -30.16
C LYS A 5 -8.28 -28.74 -28.87
N ARG A 6 -7.18 -27.98 -28.91
CA ARG A 6 -6.47 -27.54 -27.71
C ARG A 6 -7.45 -26.70 -26.90
N GLU A 7 -7.93 -27.27 -25.80
CA GLU A 7 -8.67 -26.53 -24.80
C GLU A 7 -7.73 -25.44 -24.25
N LYS A 8 -8.01 -24.19 -24.62
CA LYS A 8 -7.52 -23.03 -23.89
C LYS A 8 -8.13 -23.13 -22.48
N LYS A 9 -7.51 -23.90 -21.58
CA LYS A 9 -7.57 -23.59 -20.16
C LYS A 9 -6.99 -22.19 -20.07
N ALA A 10 -7.87 -21.21 -19.98
CA ALA A 10 -7.52 -19.87 -19.57
C ALA A 10 -6.63 -20.05 -18.35
N SER A 11 -5.35 -19.71 -18.51
CA SER A 11 -4.43 -19.56 -17.40
C SER A 11 -5.16 -18.74 -16.37
N SER A 12 -5.54 -19.36 -15.27
CA SER A 12 -6.02 -18.67 -14.09
C SER A 12 -4.82 -17.84 -13.64
N SER A 13 -4.70 -16.65 -14.23
CA SER A 13 -3.86 -15.57 -13.74
C SER A 13 -4.14 -15.55 -12.26
N SER A 14 -3.10 -15.79 -11.46
CA SER A 14 -3.20 -16.07 -10.05
C SER A 14 -3.68 -14.80 -9.35
N THR A 15 -4.97 -14.52 -9.45
CA THR A 15 -5.65 -13.55 -8.60
C THR A 15 -5.46 -14.12 -7.21
N SER A 16 -4.53 -13.56 -6.45
CA SER A 16 -4.47 -13.82 -5.02
C SER A 16 -5.88 -13.60 -4.51
N THR A 17 -6.57 -14.69 -4.17
CA THR A 17 -7.98 -14.69 -3.78
C THR A 17 -8.10 -14.18 -2.36
N SER A 18 -7.51 -13.00 -2.09
CA SER A 18 -7.75 -12.34 -0.82
C SER A 18 -9.21 -11.88 -0.82
N PRO A 19 -9.92 -12.01 0.30
CA PRO A 19 -11.30 -11.54 0.41
C PRO A 19 -11.41 -10.01 0.14
N CYS A 20 -10.31 -9.28 0.32
CA CYS A 20 -10.23 -7.84 0.08
C CYS A 20 -9.72 -7.44 -1.31
N ALA A 21 -9.53 -8.37 -2.26
CA ALA A 21 -8.89 -8.10 -3.54
C ALA A 21 -9.62 -7.03 -4.38
N HIS A 22 -10.95 -7.05 -4.39
CA HIS A 22 -11.77 -6.06 -5.11
C HIS A 22 -11.65 -4.66 -4.48
N LEU A 23 -11.65 -4.58 -3.15
CA LEU A 23 -11.49 -3.32 -2.40
C LEU A 23 -10.08 -2.74 -2.59
N ARG A 24 -9.05 -3.60 -2.59
CA ARG A 24 -7.69 -3.21 -2.94
C ARG A 24 -7.61 -2.62 -4.34
N ALA A 25 -8.24 -3.25 -5.33
CA ALA A 25 -8.24 -2.77 -6.71
C ALA A 25 -8.94 -1.41 -6.84
N ALA A 26 -10.07 -1.21 -6.16
CA ALA A 26 -10.79 0.06 -6.14
C ALA A 26 -9.93 1.19 -5.54
N TYR A 27 -9.30 0.94 -4.39
CA TYR A 27 -8.38 1.90 -3.76
C TYR A 27 -7.18 2.21 -4.66
N GLN A 28 -6.50 1.19 -5.19
CA GLN A 28 -5.36 1.36 -6.09
C GLN A 28 -5.71 2.17 -7.34
N ASN A 29 -6.89 1.93 -7.93
CA ASN A 29 -7.33 2.69 -9.10
C ASN A 29 -7.54 4.16 -8.78
N CYS A 30 -8.23 4.46 -7.67
CA CYS A 30 -8.41 5.83 -7.20
C CYS A 30 -7.06 6.50 -6.91
N PHE A 31 -6.20 5.82 -6.14
CA PHE A 31 -4.90 6.34 -5.73
C PHE A 31 -4.02 6.64 -6.93
N ASN A 32 -3.92 5.76 -7.91
CA ASN A 32 -3.09 5.97 -9.10
C ASN A 32 -3.56 7.19 -9.92
N ARG A 33 -4.88 7.38 -10.04
CA ARG A 33 -5.44 8.56 -10.71
C ARG A 33 -5.11 9.83 -9.92
N TRP A 34 -5.41 9.84 -8.63
CA TRP A 34 -5.13 10.98 -7.75
C TRP A 34 -3.63 11.32 -7.73
N TYR A 35 -2.76 10.31 -7.67
CA TYR A 35 -1.32 10.50 -7.67
C TYR A 35 -0.86 11.22 -8.95
N SER A 36 -1.30 10.71 -10.11
CA SER A 36 -0.90 11.23 -11.42
C SER A 36 -1.48 12.62 -11.74
N GLU A 37 -2.66 12.94 -11.18
CA GLU A 37 -3.37 14.17 -11.53
C GLU A 37 -3.25 15.28 -10.50
N LYS A 38 -3.07 14.92 -9.22
CA LYS A 38 -3.14 15.83 -8.08
C LYS A 38 -1.82 15.88 -7.34
N PHE A 39 -1.33 14.74 -6.85
CA PHE A 39 -0.12 14.68 -6.02
C PHE A 39 1.11 15.22 -6.75
N VAL A 40 1.40 14.71 -7.96
CA VAL A 40 2.57 15.17 -8.75
C VAL A 40 2.49 16.64 -9.19
N LYS A 41 1.30 17.25 -9.11
CA LYS A 41 1.07 18.67 -9.42
C LYS A 41 1.03 19.55 -8.16
N GLY A 42 1.30 18.98 -6.99
CA GLY A 42 1.28 19.70 -5.71
C GLY A 42 -0.11 19.93 -5.13
N GLN A 43 -1.17 19.30 -5.66
CA GLN A 43 -2.56 19.47 -5.23
C GLN A 43 -3.02 18.34 -4.28
N TRP A 44 -2.29 18.12 -3.19
CA TRP A 44 -2.47 16.95 -2.31
C TRP A 44 -3.40 17.17 -1.11
N GLU A 45 -3.87 18.39 -0.88
CA GLU A 45 -4.74 18.74 0.26
C GLU A 45 -6.11 18.04 0.22
N LYS A 46 -6.51 17.49 -0.92
CA LYS A 46 -7.83 16.85 -1.09
C LYS A 46 -7.77 15.34 -0.87
N GLU A 47 -8.53 14.89 0.12
CA GLU A 47 -8.72 13.49 0.50
C GLU A 47 -9.70 12.74 -0.42
N GLU A 48 -9.31 12.49 -1.68
CA GLU A 48 -10.23 11.95 -2.69
C GLU A 48 -10.44 10.43 -2.64
N CYS A 49 -9.46 9.67 -2.12
CA CYS A 49 -9.50 8.20 -2.08
C CYS A 49 -9.70 7.61 -0.68
N VAL A 50 -10.06 8.45 0.31
CA VAL A 50 -10.24 8.02 1.70
C VAL A 50 -11.40 7.04 1.84
N SER A 51 -12.48 7.21 1.06
CA SER A 51 -13.62 6.28 1.11
C SER A 51 -13.23 4.86 0.69
N GLU A 52 -12.52 4.72 -0.43
CA GLU A 52 -12.00 3.44 -0.92
C GLU A 52 -10.99 2.84 0.06
N TRP A 53 -10.12 3.69 0.63
CA TRP A 53 -9.14 3.29 1.63
C TRP A 53 -9.81 2.73 2.90
N GLN A 54 -10.82 3.41 3.44
CA GLN A 54 -11.52 2.97 4.66
C GLN A 54 -12.20 1.62 4.45
N LYS A 55 -12.86 1.41 3.29
CA LYS A 55 -13.46 0.11 2.95
C LYS A 55 -12.40 -0.99 2.88
N TYR A 56 -11.28 -0.71 2.22
CA TYR A 56 -10.18 -1.66 2.11
C TYR A 56 -9.56 -1.99 3.48
N ARG A 57 -9.29 -0.98 4.30
CA ARG A 57 -8.74 -1.14 5.66
C ARG A 57 -9.68 -1.94 6.56
N ALA A 58 -10.98 -1.66 6.52
CA ALA A 58 -11.98 -2.40 7.31
C ALA A 58 -12.01 -3.90 6.95
N CYS A 59 -11.93 -4.22 5.65
CA CYS A 59 -11.81 -5.60 5.21
C CYS A 59 -10.50 -6.24 5.70
N LEU A 60 -9.39 -5.50 5.65
CA LEU A 60 -8.11 -6.01 6.15
C LEU A 60 -8.15 -6.26 7.66
N SER A 61 -8.75 -5.38 8.46
CA SER A 61 -8.82 -5.60 9.91
C SER A 61 -9.55 -6.90 10.23
N GLU A 62 -10.73 -7.10 9.62
CA GLU A 62 -11.55 -8.29 9.83
C GLU A 62 -10.79 -9.59 9.49
N HIS A 63 -10.05 -9.60 8.37
CA HIS A 63 -9.37 -10.82 7.90
C HIS A 63 -7.94 -11.01 8.42
N LEU A 64 -7.33 -9.97 9.01
CA LEU A 64 -6.00 -10.05 9.62
C LEU A 64 -6.04 -10.27 11.14
N ASP A 65 -7.17 -9.97 11.80
CA ASP A 65 -7.38 -10.29 13.22
C ASP A 65 -7.23 -11.79 13.48
N ASP A 66 -7.77 -12.64 12.59
CA ASP A 66 -7.61 -14.11 12.63
C ASP A 66 -6.13 -14.58 12.62
N LYS A 67 -5.22 -13.70 12.19
CA LYS A 67 -3.79 -13.98 12.07
C LYS A 67 -2.92 -13.23 13.09
N HIS A 68 -3.52 -12.45 14.00
CA HIS A 68 -2.82 -11.48 14.86
C HIS A 68 -1.97 -10.47 14.07
N LEU A 69 -2.34 -10.21 12.80
CA LEU A 69 -1.63 -9.30 11.91
C LEU A 69 -2.33 -7.93 11.82
N SER A 70 -3.46 -7.74 12.49
CA SER A 70 -4.17 -6.46 12.50
C SER A 70 -3.33 -5.31 13.06
N ARG A 71 -2.42 -5.59 14.01
CA ARG A 71 -1.42 -4.62 14.51
C ARG A 71 -0.65 -3.92 13.39
N PHE A 72 -0.39 -4.58 12.26
CA PHE A 72 0.37 -3.99 11.15
C PHE A 72 -0.43 -2.93 10.36
N LEU A 73 -1.75 -2.85 10.54
CA LEU A 73 -2.59 -1.79 9.96
C LEU A 73 -2.58 -0.51 10.81
N GLU A 74 -2.30 -0.65 12.11
CA GLU A 74 -2.01 0.46 12.99
C GLU A 74 -0.60 0.94 12.66
N ALA A 75 -0.50 2.07 11.96
CA ALA A 75 0.79 2.70 11.74
C ALA A 75 1.37 3.12 13.10
N GLU A 76 2.27 2.32 13.66
CA GLU A 76 3.38 2.88 14.42
C GLU A 76 4.19 3.68 13.39
N ILE A 77 3.87 4.97 13.29
CA ILE A 77 4.67 5.97 12.58
C ILE A 77 6.13 5.66 12.95
N ILE A 78 6.91 5.16 11.98
CA ILE A 78 8.35 5.02 12.17
C ILE A 78 8.82 6.43 12.56
N PRO A 79 9.37 6.63 13.77
CA PRO A 79 9.84 7.94 14.16
C PRO A 79 10.82 8.43 13.10
N ALA A 80 10.69 9.70 12.73
CA ALA A 80 11.49 10.40 11.74
C ALA A 80 12.96 10.58 12.19
N ASP A 81 13.59 9.53 12.71
CA ASP A 81 14.95 9.52 13.29
C ASP A 81 15.89 8.61 12.50
N LEU A 82 15.88 8.72 11.17
CA LEU A 82 17.00 8.28 10.33
C LEU A 82 17.51 9.46 9.48
N GLY A 83 17.56 10.63 10.10
CA GLY A 83 17.92 11.88 9.43
C GLY A 83 18.46 12.94 10.36
N ASN A 84 19.30 12.60 11.35
CA ASN A 84 20.15 13.59 12.00
C ASN A 84 21.58 13.51 11.46
N PRO A 85 22.15 14.63 10.95
CA PRO A 85 23.53 14.71 10.49
C PRO A 85 24.49 14.55 11.67
N VAL A 86 25.62 13.89 11.39
CA VAL A 86 26.78 13.77 12.27
C VAL A 86 27.22 15.14 12.80
N ASP A 87 26.97 15.42 14.08
CA ASP A 87 27.61 16.52 14.77
C ASP A 87 29.10 16.19 14.94
N GLY A 88 29.90 16.71 14.02
CA GLY A 88 31.35 16.75 14.14
C GLY A 88 31.76 17.58 15.35
N ALA A 89 31.99 16.94 16.49
CA ALA A 89 32.67 17.53 17.63
C ALA A 89 34.18 17.30 17.51
N ALA A 90 34.86 18.19 16.78
CA ALA A 90 36.31 18.38 16.86
C ALA A 90 36.60 19.80 17.35
N ALA A 91 36.87 19.96 18.65
CA ALA A 91 37.63 21.04 19.31
C ALA A 91 37.33 20.95 20.81
N GLY A 92 38.25 20.91 21.77
CA GLY A 92 39.70 20.95 21.81
C GLY A 92 40.07 20.84 23.30
N VAL A 93 41.21 20.22 23.61
CA VAL A 93 41.79 20.20 24.97
C VAL A 93 42.47 21.55 25.22
N PRO A 94 42.22 22.19 26.36
CA PRO A 94 43.27 22.96 27.03
C PRO A 94 43.59 22.38 28.42
N GLN A 95 44.84 22.64 28.81
CA GLN A 95 45.62 22.10 29.92
C GLN A 95 44.99 22.23 31.31
#